data_AF-A0A6B2UFS9-F1
#
_entry.id   AF-A0A6B2UFS9-F1
#
_cell.length_a   1.000
_cell.length_b   1.000
_cell.length_c   1.000
_cell.angle_alpha   90.00
_cell.angle_beta   90.00
_cell.angle_gamma   90.00
#
_symmetry.space_group_name_H-M   'P 1'
#
loop_
_entity.id
_entity.type
_entity.pdbx_description
1 polymer ?
#
loop_
_entity_poly.entity_id
_entity_poly.type
_entity_poly.pdbx_seq_one_letter_code
_entity_poly.pdbx_strand_id
1 'polypeptide(L)'
;TDAVLLTGRVARQSAAWLADNVLGGRAVLPGTAFVELALRAADEAGCERVGELTLLEPLVLPERGGVQLRVEAGEPGTDGRRTVSVHSRP
;
A
#
# COMPACT_ATOMS: atom_id res chain seq x y z
N THR A 1 15.90 15.29 1.52
CA THR A 1 14.43 15.26 1.65
C THR A 1 14.09 14.32 2.77
N ASP A 2 13.20 14.75 3.65
CA ASP A 2 12.75 13.99 4.81
C ASP A 2 11.93 12.75 4.38
N ALA A 3 11.40 12.00 5.36
CA ALA A 3 10.46 10.92 5.10
C ALA A 3 9.13 11.44 4.55
N VAL A 4 8.48 10.64 3.70
CA VAL A 4 7.14 10.91 3.17
C VAL A 4 6.15 9.97 3.84
N LEU A 5 5.03 10.51 4.34
CA LEU A 5 3.95 9.75 4.93
C LEU A 5 2.63 10.03 4.22
N LEU A 6 2.09 9.01 3.56
CA LEU A 6 0.78 9.05 2.94
C LEU A 6 -0.23 8.28 3.79
N THR A 7 -1.42 8.82 3.94
CA THR A 7 -2.52 8.14 4.62
C THR A 7 -3.74 8.05 3.71
N GLY A 8 -4.53 7.00 3.89
CA GLY A 8 -5.70 6.76 3.08
C GLY A 8 -6.65 5.76 3.72
N ARG A 9 -7.74 5.47 3.03
CA ARG A 9 -8.71 4.46 3.44
C ARG A 9 -9.20 3.68 2.24
N VAL A 10 -9.26 2.36 2.37
CA VAL A 10 -9.75 1.46 1.32
C VAL A 10 -10.92 0.64 1.84
N ALA A 11 -11.98 0.59 1.08
CA ALA A 11 -13.17 -0.18 1.36
C ALA A 11 -13.58 -1.01 0.14
N ARG A 12 -14.32 -2.11 0.34
CA ARG A 12 -14.83 -2.93 -0.79
C ARG A 12 -15.68 -2.11 -1.76
N GLN A 13 -16.42 -1.12 -1.24
CA GLN A 13 -17.24 -0.20 -2.04
C GLN A 13 -16.45 0.95 -2.70
N SER A 14 -15.15 1.07 -2.45
CA SER A 14 -14.32 2.11 -3.07
C SER A 14 -14.14 1.89 -4.58
N ALA A 15 -14.18 0.63 -5.03
CA ALA A 15 -14.17 0.26 -6.44
C ALA A 15 -14.74 -1.15 -6.61
N ALA A 16 -15.58 -1.38 -7.63
CA ALA A 16 -16.28 -2.66 -7.82
C ALA A 16 -15.32 -3.87 -7.83
N TRP A 17 -14.17 -3.73 -8.51
CA TRP A 17 -13.17 -4.79 -8.63
C TRP A 17 -12.51 -5.22 -7.31
N LEU A 18 -12.57 -4.38 -6.26
CA LEU A 18 -12.01 -4.74 -4.94
C LEU A 18 -12.83 -5.84 -4.25
N ALA A 19 -14.15 -5.90 -4.52
CA ALA A 19 -15.00 -6.96 -3.99
C ALA A 19 -14.78 -8.30 -4.70
N ASP A 20 -14.23 -8.27 -5.92
CA ASP A 20 -14.08 -9.43 -6.80
C ASP A 20 -12.71 -10.13 -6.64
N ASN A 21 -11.73 -9.49 -5.99
CA ASN A 21 -10.45 -10.12 -5.69
C ASN A 21 -10.55 -10.95 -4.40
N VAL A 22 -10.81 -12.25 -4.57
CA VAL A 22 -11.13 -13.16 -3.47
C VAL A 22 -10.04 -14.22 -3.28
N LEU A 23 -9.58 -14.39 -2.04
CA LEU A 23 -8.68 -15.47 -1.63
C LEU A 23 -9.30 -16.23 -0.46
N GLY A 24 -9.55 -17.53 -0.64
CA GLY A 24 -10.17 -18.37 0.40
C GLY A 24 -11.54 -17.84 0.85
N GLY A 25 -12.35 -17.31 -0.08
CA GLY A 25 -13.69 -16.78 0.21
C GLY A 25 -13.73 -15.38 0.84
N ARG A 26 -12.57 -14.74 1.07
CA ARG A 26 -12.48 -13.38 1.62
C ARG A 26 -11.99 -12.40 0.57
N ALA A 27 -12.60 -11.21 0.51
CA ALA A 27 -12.09 -10.12 -0.31
C ALA A 27 -10.74 -9.66 0.24
N VAL A 28 -9.71 -9.67 -0.60
CA VAL A 28 -8.36 -9.24 -0.26
C VAL A 28 -7.93 -8.11 -1.19
N LEU A 29 -7.13 -7.18 -0.67
CA LEU A 29 -6.51 -6.17 -1.51
C LEU A 29 -5.53 -6.87 -2.48
N PRO A 30 -5.64 -6.66 -3.80
CA PRO A 30 -4.71 -7.28 -4.74
C PRO A 30 -3.26 -6.86 -4.48
N GLY A 31 -2.32 -7.77 -4.73
CA GLY A 31 -0.89 -7.47 -4.61
C GLY A 31 -0.46 -6.26 -5.43
N THR A 32 -1.04 -6.07 -6.62
CA THR A 32 -0.78 -4.93 -7.51
C THR A 32 -1.23 -3.60 -6.93
N ALA A 33 -2.24 -3.57 -6.05
CA ALA A 33 -2.63 -2.33 -5.40
C ALA A 33 -1.55 -1.84 -4.42
N PHE A 34 -0.78 -2.74 -3.79
CA PHE A 34 0.37 -2.35 -2.97
C PHE A 34 1.51 -1.77 -3.81
N VAL A 35 1.72 -2.28 -5.03
CA VAL A 35 2.69 -1.72 -5.98
C VAL A 35 2.30 -0.27 -6.29
N GLU A 36 1.03 -0.01 -6.53
CA GLU A 36 0.55 1.34 -6.85
C GLU A 36 0.67 2.31 -5.67
N LEU A 37 0.38 1.84 -4.45
CA LEU A 37 0.61 2.62 -3.23
C LEU A 37 2.09 2.96 -3.04
N ALA A 38 2.98 2.00 -3.30
CA ALA A 38 4.43 2.19 -3.19
C ALA A 38 4.96 3.15 -4.26
N LEU A 39 4.47 3.05 -5.51
CA LEU A 39 4.81 3.97 -6.60
C LEU A 39 4.35 5.39 -6.27
N ARG A 40 3.13 5.55 -5.73
CA ARG A 40 2.63 6.87 -5.32
C ARG A 40 3.51 7.51 -4.23
N ALA A 41 4.00 6.72 -3.28
CA ALA A 41 4.94 7.21 -2.26
C ALA A 41 6.32 7.50 -2.85
N ALA A 42 6.77 6.72 -3.84
CA ALA A 42 8.01 6.96 -4.56
C ALA A 42 7.96 8.30 -5.31
N ASP A 43 6.86 8.59 -6.02
CA ASP A 43 6.67 9.86 -6.72
C ASP A 43 6.81 11.06 -5.77
N GLU A 44 6.14 11.00 -4.61
CA GLU A 44 6.20 12.04 -3.59
C GLU A 44 7.60 12.17 -2.96
N ALA A 45 8.35 11.07 -2.87
CA ALA A 45 9.72 11.06 -2.37
C ALA A 45 10.77 11.43 -3.43
N GLY A 46 10.36 11.65 -4.70
CA GLY A 46 11.26 11.92 -5.82
C GLY A 46 12.06 10.69 -6.27
N CYS A 47 11.53 9.48 -6.06
CA CYS A 47 12.12 8.23 -6.50
C CYS A 47 11.45 7.72 -7.79
N GLU A 48 12.25 7.29 -8.76
CA GLU A 48 11.74 6.89 -10.09
C GLU A 48 11.19 5.46 -10.16
N ARG A 49 11.47 4.61 -9.16
CA ARG A 49 11.11 3.19 -9.18
C ARG A 49 10.98 2.57 -7.80
N VAL A 50 10.20 1.50 -7.74
CA VAL A 50 10.23 0.51 -6.66
C VAL A 50 11.19 -0.60 -7.06
N GLY A 51 12.26 -0.80 -6.29
CA GLY A 51 13.28 -1.82 -6.59
C GLY A 51 12.83 -3.23 -6.22
N GLU A 52 12.29 -3.38 -5.01
CA GLU A 52 11.77 -4.65 -4.47
C GLU A 52 10.57 -4.33 -3.59
N LEU A 53 9.55 -5.18 -3.62
CA LEU A 53 8.39 -5.08 -2.74
C LEU A 53 7.99 -6.49 -2.29
N THR A 54 8.14 -6.75 -0.99
CA THR A 54 7.76 -8.03 -0.38
C THR A 54 6.43 -7.87 0.34
N LEU A 55 5.45 -8.67 -0.06
CA LEU A 55 4.16 -8.74 0.61
C LEU A 55 4.22 -9.76 1.74
N LEU A 56 4.13 -9.28 2.98
CA LEU A 56 4.23 -10.12 4.17
C LEU A 56 2.94 -10.92 4.40
N GLU A 57 1.80 -10.24 4.35
CA GLU A 57 0.48 -10.83 4.63
C GLU A 57 -0.60 -10.24 3.69
N PRO A 58 -1.59 -11.02 3.25
CA PRO A 58 -2.74 -10.50 2.52
C PRO A 58 -3.58 -9.54 3.39
N LEU A 59 -3.90 -8.36 2.86
CA LEU A 59 -4.82 -7.43 3.53
C LEU A 59 -6.27 -7.79 3.22
N VAL A 60 -6.96 -8.40 4.19
CA VAL A 60 -8.40 -8.70 4.08
C VAL A 60 -9.21 -7.41 4.20
N LEU A 61 -10.12 -7.19 3.25
CA LEU A 61 -11.04 -6.06 3.27
C LEU A 61 -12.33 -6.45 4.01
N PRO A 62 -12.76 -5.70 5.04
CA PRO A 62 -13.96 -6.02 5.80
C PRO A 62 -15.21 -5.87 4.91
N GLU A 63 -16.26 -6.64 5.22
CA GLU A 63 -17.53 -6.57 4.48
C GLU A 63 -18.19 -5.19 4.55
N ARG A 64 -18.00 -4.49 5.68
CA ARG A 64 -18.51 -3.14 5.92
C ARG A 64 -17.39 -2.27 6.47
N GLY A 65 -17.49 -0.97 6.22
CA GLY A 65 -16.46 -0.03 6.63
C GLY A 65 -15.30 -0.03 5.64
N GLY A 66 -14.07 -0.02 6.13
CA GLY A 66 -12.87 0.04 5.31
C GLY A 66 -11.63 0.23 6.18
N VAL A 67 -10.49 -0.26 5.71
CA VAL A 67 -9.22 -0.24 6.42
C VAL A 67 -8.50 1.09 6.20
N GLN A 68 -7.90 1.64 7.25
CA GLN A 68 -6.98 2.77 7.15
C GLN A 68 -5.63 2.26 6.69
N LEU A 69 -5.03 2.96 5.75
CA LEU A 69 -3.71 2.68 5.20
C LEU A 69 -2.74 3.80 5.58
N ARG A 70 -1.51 3.39 5.84
CA ARG A 70 -0.35 4.26 6.00
C ARG A 70 0.77 3.73 5.12
N VAL A 71 1.26 4.57 4.22
CA VAL A 71 2.39 4.26 3.33
C VAL A 71 3.50 5.23 3.67
N GLU A 72 4.67 4.70 4.00
CA GLU A 72 5.82 5.50 4.39
C GLU A 72 6.97 5.21 3.45
N ALA A 73 7.54 6.24 2.84
CA ALA A 73 8.86 6.19 2.25
C ALA A 73 9.82 6.87 3.21
N GLY A 74 10.69 6.09 3.85
CA GLY A 74 11.62 6.58 4.86
C GLY A 74 12.64 7.57 4.29
N GLU A 75 13.49 8.09 5.18
CA GLU A 75 14.64 8.90 4.80
C GLU A 75 15.57 8.17 3.82
N PRO A 76 16.30 8.90 2.97
CA PRO A 76 17.23 8.27 2.04
C PRO A 76 18.40 7.67 2.81
N GLY A 77 18.70 6.40 2.53
CA GLY A 77 19.91 5.73 3.00
C GLY A 77 21.17 6.28 2.35
N THR A 78 22.32 5.76 2.76
CA THR A 78 23.64 6.17 2.25
C THR A 78 23.85 5.90 0.76
N ASP A 79 23.09 4.98 0.20
CA ASP A 79 23.07 4.64 -1.23
C ASP A 79 21.95 5.36 -2.02
N GLY A 80 21.24 6.29 -1.36
CA GLY A 80 20.12 7.03 -1.92
C GLY A 80 18.81 6.23 -2.01
N ARG A 81 18.78 4.95 -1.62
CA ARG A 81 17.55 4.15 -1.59
C ARG A 81 16.72 4.50 -0.36
N ARG A 82 15.41 4.34 -0.49
CA ARG A 82 14.44 4.52 0.60
C ARG A 82 13.71 3.22 0.84
N THR A 83 13.53 2.86 2.11
CA THR A 83 12.64 1.77 2.48
C THR A 83 11.20 2.27 2.39
N VAL A 84 10.35 1.53 1.67
CA VAL A 84 8.90 1.75 1.66
C VAL A 84 8.21 0.71 2.53
N SER A 85 7.26 1.14 3.35
CA SER A 85 6.42 0.24 4.15
C SER A 85 4.94 0.60 3.98
N VAL A 86 4.08 -0.42 4.01
CA VAL A 86 2.63 -0.27 3.99
C VAL A 86 2.07 -0.92 5.23
N HIS A 87 1.33 -0.15 6.02
CA HIS A 87 0.66 -0.61 7.21
C HIS A 87 -0.83 -0.35 7.10
N SER A 88 -1.62 -1.25 7.68
CA SER A 88 -3.07 -1.14 7.70
C SER A 88 -3.63 -1.35 9.09
N ARG A 89 -4.77 -0.73 9.38
CA ARG A 89 -5.59 -1.07 10.55
C ARG A 89 -7.08 -0.99 10.21
N PRO A 90 -7.95 -1.72 10.94
CA PRO A 90 -9.40 -1.60 10.81
C PRO A 90 -9.93 -0.18 11.00
#